data_AF-A0A920V628-F1
#
_entry.id   AF-A0A920V628-F1
#
_cell.length_a   1.000
_cell.length_b   1.000
_cell.length_c   1.000
_cell.angle_alpha   90.00
_cell.angle_beta   90.00
_cell.angle_gamma   90.00
#
_symmetry.space_group_name_H-M   'P 1'
#
loop_
_entity.id
_entity.type
_entity.pdbx_description
1 polymer ?
#
loop_
_entity_poly.entity_id
_entity_poly.type
_entity_poly.pdbx_seq_one_letter_code
_entity_poly.pdbx_strand_id
1 'polypeptide(L)'
;MQFKDDKGYPWIKLSTSKDYPAAISFREQKTKDRYFGPFPSSIAVKNTLKIIQKVFKLRDCKDAFFKNRKRPCLQYEIGRCSAPCVKE
;
A
#
# COMPACT_ATOMS: atom_id res chain seq x y z
N MET A 1 -0.52 36.89 -4.19
CA MET A 1 -0.39 35.66 -3.39
C MET A 1 -1.49 34.71 -3.86
N GLN A 2 -1.17 33.78 -4.76
CA GLN A 2 -2.16 32.88 -5.35
C GLN A 2 -2.20 31.60 -4.52
N PHE A 3 -3.30 31.38 -3.80
CA PHE A 3 -3.55 30.16 -3.04
C PHE A 3 -3.79 29.02 -4.03
N LYS A 4 -2.69 28.39 -4.47
CA LYS A 4 -2.74 27.09 -5.15
C LYS A 4 -3.10 26.04 -4.11
N ASP A 5 -4.37 25.93 -3.77
CA ASP A 5 -4.93 24.71 -3.19
C ASP A 5 -5.20 23.68 -4.30
N ASP A 6 -4.18 23.40 -5.12
CA ASP A 6 -4.13 22.21 -5.97
C ASP A 6 -3.61 21.03 -5.11
N LYS A 7 -4.17 20.89 -3.90
CA LYS A 7 -3.83 19.77 -3.02
C LYS A 7 -4.64 18.59 -3.52
N GLY A 8 -4.13 17.90 -4.53
CA GLY A 8 -4.60 16.57 -4.91
C GLY A 8 -4.68 15.71 -3.65
N TYR A 9 -5.90 15.50 -3.17
CA TYR A 9 -6.14 14.76 -1.94
C TYR A 9 -5.51 13.37 -2.09
N PRO A 10 -4.77 12.88 -1.10
CA PRO A 10 -4.15 11.58 -1.20
C PRO A 10 -5.23 10.50 -1.20
N TRP A 11 -5.13 9.61 -2.19
CA TRP A 11 -5.93 8.41 -2.34
C TRP A 11 -5.17 7.19 -1.84
N ILE A 12 -5.88 6.14 -1.46
CA ILE A 12 -5.28 4.82 -1.26
C ILE A 12 -5.53 4.00 -2.51
N LYS A 13 -4.45 3.64 -3.20
CA LYS A 13 -4.47 2.75 -4.34
C LYS A 13 -4.20 1.32 -3.86
N LEU A 14 -5.15 0.43 -4.13
CA LEU A 14 -4.99 -1.01 -3.99
C LEU A 14 -4.67 -1.61 -5.35
N SER A 15 -3.42 -2.06 -5.50
CA SER A 15 -2.98 -2.75 -6.70
C SER A 15 -3.49 -4.18 -6.74
N THR A 16 -4.73 -4.35 -7.17
CA THR A 16 -5.35 -5.68 -7.35
C THR A 16 -4.94 -6.36 -8.65
N SER A 17 -4.35 -5.63 -9.61
CA SER A 17 -3.94 -6.17 -10.91
C SER A 17 -2.63 -6.95 -10.88
N LYS A 18 -1.94 -6.99 -9.73
CA LYS A 18 -0.70 -7.75 -9.54
C LYS A 18 -1.00 -9.03 -8.76
N ASP A 19 -0.23 -10.09 -9.04
CA ASP A 19 -0.28 -11.39 -8.33
C ASP A 19 -0.21 -11.24 -6.81
N TYR A 20 0.49 -10.20 -6.34
CA TYR A 20 0.59 -9.84 -4.92
C TYR A 20 0.05 -8.42 -4.68
N PRO A 21 -1.16 -8.30 -4.11
CA PRO A 21 -1.78 -7.01 -3.89
C PRO A 21 -1.02 -6.16 -2.85
N ALA A 22 -0.91 -4.87 -3.13
CA ALA A 22 -0.25 -3.90 -2.27
C ALA A 22 -1.12 -2.64 -2.14
N ALA A 23 -1.16 -2.07 -0.93
CA ALA A 23 -1.83 -0.81 -0.64
C ALA A 23 -0.79 0.31 -0.60
N ILE A 24 -0.92 1.30 -1.49
CA ILE A 24 -0.02 2.46 -1.57
C ILE A 24 -0.80 3.77 -1.54
N SER A 25 -0.26 4.78 -0.88
CA SER A 25 -0.79 6.13 -0.98
C SER A 25 -0.45 6.72 -2.35
N PHE A 26 -1.44 7.21 -3.08
CA PHE A 26 -1.29 7.76 -4.42
C PHE A 26 -2.05 9.07 -4.52
N ARG A 27 -1.51 10.12 -5.14
CA ARG A 27 -2.17 11.44 -5.20
C ARG A 27 -3.00 11.67 -6.46
N GLU A 28 -2.99 10.72 -7.38
CA GLU A 28 -3.62 10.80 -8.70
C GLU A 28 -4.40 9.52 -9.00
N GLN A 29 -5.62 9.62 -9.52
CA GLN A 29 -6.35 8.41 -9.93
C GLN A 29 -5.81 7.93 -11.28
N LYS A 30 -5.24 6.72 -11.33
CA LYS A 30 -4.90 6.02 -12.59
C LYS A 30 -5.80 4.81 -12.81
N THR A 31 -6.53 4.75 -13.90
CA THR A 31 -7.67 3.84 -14.18
C THR A 31 -7.47 2.31 -14.03
N LYS A 32 -6.24 1.80 -13.82
CA LYS A 32 -5.97 0.35 -13.75
C LYS A 32 -6.18 -0.31 -12.39
N ASP A 33 -6.16 0.44 -11.30
CA ASP A 33 -6.17 -0.12 -9.94
C ASP A 33 -7.39 0.37 -9.14
N ARG A 34 -7.70 -0.23 -7.99
CA ARG A 34 -8.81 0.23 -7.15
C ARG A 34 -8.35 1.40 -6.27
N TYR A 35 -9.10 2.49 -6.26
CA TYR A 35 -8.82 3.67 -5.42
C TYR A 35 -9.87 3.77 -4.32
N PHE A 36 -9.41 3.98 -3.11
CA PHE A 36 -10.24 4.21 -1.93
C PHE A 36 -10.01 5.64 -1.49
N GLY A 37 -11.09 6.44 -1.56
CA GLY A 37 -11.29 7.75 -0.96
C GLY A 37 -10.27 8.85 -1.26
N PRO A 38 -10.70 10.12 -1.46
CA PRO A 38 -9.84 11.26 -1.18
C PRO A 38 -9.77 11.43 0.33
N PHE A 39 -8.62 11.19 0.94
CA PHE A 39 -8.47 11.39 2.37
C PHE A 39 -8.19 12.86 2.68
N PRO A 40 -8.82 13.44 3.71
CA PRO A 40 -8.65 14.85 4.07
C PRO A 40 -7.25 15.15 4.62
N SER A 41 -6.48 14.14 5.00
CA SER A 41 -5.15 14.29 5.58
C SER A 41 -4.28 13.06 5.38
N SER A 42 -2.97 13.27 5.22
CA SER A 42 -1.96 12.21 5.12
C SER A 42 -1.96 11.26 6.33
N ILE A 43 -2.37 11.74 7.51
CA ILE A 43 -2.55 10.91 8.72
C ILE A 43 -3.66 9.86 8.50
N ALA A 44 -4.81 10.29 7.98
CA ALA A 44 -5.97 9.42 7.76
C ALA A 44 -5.64 8.32 6.73
N VAL A 45 -4.88 8.68 5.69
CA VAL A 45 -4.32 7.73 4.71
C VAL A 45 -3.47 6.68 5.40
N LYS A 46 -2.46 7.10 6.18
CA LYS A 46 -1.53 6.18 6.84
C LYS A 46 -2.24 5.23 7.80
N ASN A 47 -3.22 5.72 8.56
CA ASN A 47 -3.99 4.88 9.49
C ASN A 47 -4.83 3.86 8.73
N THR A 48 -5.55 4.30 7.71
CA THR A 48 -6.37 3.39 6.89
C THR A 48 -5.50 2.35 6.18
N LEU A 49 -4.36 2.77 5.63
CA LEU A 49 -3.40 1.90 4.97
C LEU A 49 -2.82 0.86 5.94
N LYS A 50 -2.50 1.23 7.19
CA LYS A 50 -2.10 0.29 8.25
C LYS A 50 -3.20 -0.72 8.58
N ILE A 51 -4.45 -0.28 8.67
CA ILE A 51 -5.59 -1.17 8.96
C ILE A 51 -5.77 -2.17 7.82
N ILE A 52 -5.80 -1.70 6.57
CA ILE A 52 -5.92 -2.56 5.39
C ILE A 52 -4.75 -3.55 5.34
N GLN A 53 -3.52 -3.09 5.52
CA GLN A 53 -2.34 -3.97 5.54
C GLN A 53 -2.46 -5.05 6.63
N LYS A 54 -2.95 -4.70 7.83
CA LYS A 54 -3.13 -5.65 8.93
C LYS A 54 -4.27 -6.65 8.68
N VAL A 55 -5.42 -6.20 8.19
CA VAL A 55 -6.60 -7.04 7.96
C VAL A 55 -6.38 -8.01 6.80
N PHE A 56 -5.83 -7.52 5.70
CA PHE A 56 -5.62 -8.30 4.47
C PHE A 56 -4.22 -8.90 4.36
N LYS A 57 -3.36 -8.71 5.39
CA LYS A 57 -1.95 -9.15 5.42
C LYS A 57 -1.18 -8.79 4.14
N LEU A 58 -1.43 -7.59 3.61
CA LEU A 58 -0.87 -7.14 2.32
C LEU A 58 0.64 -6.91 2.42
N ARG A 59 1.33 -7.06 1.28
CA ARG A 59 2.75 -6.76 1.20
C ARG A 59 3.01 -5.25 1.15
N ASP A 60 4.02 -4.81 1.90
CA ASP A 60 4.62 -3.47 1.80
C ASP A 60 6.02 -3.51 1.14
N CYS A 61 6.55 -4.71 0.90
CA CYS A 61 7.89 -4.85 0.34
C CYS A 61 7.96 -4.38 -1.14
N LYS A 62 9.04 -3.66 -1.48
CA LYS A 62 9.34 -3.34 -2.88
C LYS A 62 9.70 -4.60 -3.65
N ASP A 63 9.42 -4.60 -4.95
CA ASP A 63 9.63 -5.73 -5.85
C ASP A 63 11.07 -6.26 -5.83
N ALA A 64 12.06 -5.36 -5.72
CA ALA A 64 13.48 -5.72 -5.61
C ALA A 64 13.78 -6.62 -4.39
N PHE A 65 13.21 -6.29 -3.22
CA PHE A 65 13.36 -7.12 -2.03
C PHE A 65 12.54 -8.40 -2.12
N PHE A 66 11.40 -8.36 -2.81
CA PHE A 66 10.55 -9.53 -3.00
C PHE A 66 11.27 -10.65 -3.76
N LYS A 67 11.99 -10.33 -4.85
CA LYS A 67 12.67 -11.34 -5.69
C LYS A 67 13.95 -11.91 -5.07
N ASN A 68 14.65 -11.14 -4.24
CA ASN A 68 15.98 -11.52 -3.73
C ASN A 68 15.95 -12.07 -2.29
N ARG A 69 14.79 -12.11 -1.62
CA ARG A 69 14.71 -12.61 -0.25
C ARG A 69 14.53 -14.13 -0.21
N LYS A 70 15.44 -14.81 0.50
CA LYS A 70 15.30 -16.22 0.91
C LYS A 70 14.75 -16.40 2.34
N ARG A 71 14.67 -15.33 3.13
CA ARG A 71 14.14 -15.35 4.50
C ARG A 71 12.89 -14.47 4.62
N PRO A 72 11.91 -14.84 5.46
CA PRO A 72 10.73 -14.01 5.71
C PRO A 72 11.13 -12.62 6.23
N CYS A 73 10.24 -11.65 6.07
CA CYS A 73 10.46 -10.30 6.57
C CYS A 73 9.89 -10.13 7.97
N LEU A 74 10.41 -9.14 8.71
CA LEU A 74 9.91 -8.80 10.04
C LEU A 74 8.39 -8.57 10.06
N GLN A 75 7.81 -8.05 8.97
CA GLN A 75 6.36 -7.86 8.83
C GLN A 75 5.59 -9.18 8.87
N TYR A 76 6.17 -10.28 8.40
CA TYR A 76 5.58 -11.62 8.53
C TYR A 76 5.68 -12.13 9.96
N GLU A 77 6.84 -11.97 10.59
CA GLU A 77 7.06 -12.39 11.99
C GLU A 77 6.09 -11.70 12.96
N ILE A 78 5.75 -10.43 12.72
CA ILE A 78 4.73 -9.69 13.50
C ILE A 78 3.29 -9.88 12.98
N GLY A 79 3.06 -10.81 12.05
CA GLY A 79 1.73 -11.19 11.55
C GLY A 79 1.03 -10.17 10.63
N ARG A 80 1.76 -9.20 10.07
CA ARG A 80 1.22 -8.13 9.19
C ARG A 80 1.33 -8.42 7.70
N CYS A 81 2.10 -9.43 7.29
CA CYS A 81 2.29 -9.82 5.90
C CYS A 81 2.12 -11.33 5.79
N SER A 82 1.57 -11.84 4.68
CA SER A 82 1.46 -13.29 4.41
C SER A 82 2.76 -13.94 3.88
N ALA A 83 3.90 -13.23 3.91
CA ALA A 83 5.19 -13.65 3.33
C ALA A 83 5.14 -14.38 1.98
N PRO A 84 4.47 -13.81 0.95
CA PRO A 84 4.51 -14.42 -0.38
C PRO A 84 5.92 -14.43 -1.02
N CYS A 85 6.90 -13.75 -0.42
CA CYS A 85 8.28 -13.69 -0.92
C CYS A 85 9.11 -14.93 -0.61
N VAL A 86 8.68 -15.74 0.35
CA VAL A 86 9.25 -17.05 0.68
C VAL A 86 8.10 -18.03 0.58
N LYS A 87 7.60 -18.22 -0.64
CA LYS A 87 6.84 -19.43 -0.96
C LYS A 87 7.85 -20.59 -0.85
N GLU A 88 7.57 -21.51 0.06
CA GLU A 88 8.23 -22.82 0.11
C GLU A 88 8.01 -23.56 -1.22
#